data_AF-A0A9X5H7W7-F1
#
_entry.id   AF-A0A9X5H7W7-F1
#
_cell.length_a   1.000
_cell.length_b   1.000
_cell.length_c   1.000
_cell.angle_alpha   90.00
_cell.angle_beta   90.00
_cell.angle_gamma   90.00
#
_symmetry.space_group_name_H-M   'P 1'
#
loop_
_entity.id
_entity.type
_entity.pdbx_description
1 polymer ?
#
loop_
_entity_poly.entity_id
_entity_poly.type
_entity_poly.pdbx_seq_one_letter_code
_entity_poly.pdbx_strand_id
1 'polypeptide(L)'
;MHVKLQTWFPFLIQVYINGREMMKHVFDKNGITYRMYDNSFSEISDIPKAQELADQFDSKKLCRQLDFFAHKVNPYLDMLETIFHQGYHWSVESSGGSLSLPGWARIL
;
A
#
# COMPACT_ATOMS: atom_id res chain seq x y z
N MET A 1 -1.52 0.80 -9.06
CA MET A 1 -0.41 0.16 -8.33
C MET A 1 0.74 -0.03 -9.29
N HIS A 2 1.96 0.35 -8.93
CA HIS A 2 3.15 0.13 -9.74
C HIS A 2 4.20 -0.61 -8.90
N VAL A 3 4.88 -1.59 -9.48
CA VAL A 3 5.88 -2.42 -8.80
C VAL A 3 7.19 -2.30 -9.55
N LYS A 4 8.27 -2.05 -8.82
CA LYS A 4 9.63 -1.98 -9.36
C LYS A 4 10.50 -3.01 -8.64
N LEU A 5 11.11 -3.89 -9.41
CA LEU A 5 12.07 -4.88 -8.94
C LEU A 5 13.48 -4.45 -9.39
N GLN A 6 14.44 -4.43 -8.47
CA GLN A 6 15.84 -4.26 -8.81
C GLN A 6 16.42 -5.54 -9.39
N THR A 7 17.28 -5.40 -10.39
CA THR A 7 17.89 -6.54 -11.11
C THR A 7 19.17 -7.07 -10.47
N TRP A 8 19.59 -6.48 -9.34
CA TRP A 8 20.81 -6.84 -8.63
C TRP A 8 20.49 -7.22 -7.18
N PHE A 9 21.22 -8.19 -6.64
CA PHE A 9 21.03 -8.72 -5.28
C PHE A 9 21.21 -7.59 -4.23
N PRO A 10 20.27 -7.38 -3.29
CA PRO A 10 19.26 -8.34 -2.80
C PRO A 10 17.89 -8.30 -3.49
N PHE A 11 17.79 -7.76 -4.72
CA PHE A 11 16.56 -7.73 -5.53
C PHE A 11 15.42 -6.96 -4.85
N LEU A 12 15.70 -5.72 -4.46
CA LEU A 12 14.75 -4.81 -3.83
C LEU A 12 13.42 -4.72 -4.58
N ILE A 13 12.31 -4.80 -3.85
CA ILE A 13 10.97 -4.52 -4.38
C ILE A 13 10.45 -3.20 -3.83
N GLN A 14 10.04 -2.30 -4.73
CA GLN A 14 9.36 -1.06 -4.39
C GLN A 14 7.93 -1.11 -4.92
N VAL A 15 6.96 -0.84 -4.06
CA VAL A 15 5.54 -0.87 -4.42
C VAL A 15 4.91 0.50 -4.19
N TYR A 16 4.43 1.08 -5.29
CA TYR A 16 3.76 2.36 -5.32
C TYR A 16 2.25 2.13 -5.26
N ILE A 17 1.65 2.56 -4.15
CA ILE A 17 0.22 2.45 -3.87
C ILE A 17 -0.35 3.85 -3.77
N ASN A 18 -1.45 4.11 -4.49
CA ASN A 18 -2.21 5.34 -4.34
C ASN A 18 -3.28 5.13 -3.27
N GLY A 19 -2.97 5.51 -2.02
CA GLY A 19 -3.89 5.35 -0.90
C GLY A 19 -5.23 6.08 -1.10
N ARG A 20 -5.24 7.20 -1.84
CA ARG A 20 -6.49 7.94 -2.12
C ARG A 20 -7.40 7.22 -3.08
N GLU A 21 -6.85 6.58 -4.11
CA GLU A 21 -7.65 5.73 -5.00
C GLU A 21 -8.22 4.52 -4.25
N MET A 22 -7.46 3.96 -3.31
CA MET A 22 -7.99 2.91 -2.43
C MET A 22 -9.14 3.41 -1.56
N MET A 23 -9.01 4.60 -0.97
CA MET A 23 -10.06 5.19 -0.14
C MET A 23 -11.32 5.52 -0.95
N LYS A 24 -11.21 5.91 -2.22
CA LYS A 24 -12.36 6.09 -3.11
C LYS A 24 -13.22 4.83 -3.18
N HIS A 25 -12.59 3.68 -3.43
CA HIS A 25 -13.32 2.39 -3.44
C HIS A 25 -13.94 2.02 -2.09
N VAL A 26 -13.30 2.40 -0.98
CA VAL A 26 -13.85 2.19 0.36
C VAL A 26 -15.07 3.09 0.57
N PHE A 27 -15.01 4.36 0.16
CA PHE A 27 -16.11 5.31 0.26
C PHE A 27 -17.30 4.90 -0.62
N ASP A 28 -17.06 4.52 -1.87
CA ASP A 28 -18.09 4.05 -2.80
C ASP A 28 -18.85 2.84 -2.22
N LYS A 29 -18.13 1.88 -1.63
CA LYS A 29 -18.73 0.70 -0.97
C LYS A 29 -19.53 1.03 0.28
N ASN A 30 -19.21 2.14 0.95
CA ASN A 30 -19.85 2.57 2.19
C ASN A 30 -20.91 3.66 1.98
N GLY A 31 -21.20 4.01 0.72
CA GLY A 31 -22.15 5.05 0.35
C GLY A 31 -21.72 6.46 0.74
N ILE A 32 -20.41 6.68 0.93
CA ILE A 32 -19.87 8.00 1.29
C ILE A 32 -19.62 8.78 0.00
N THR A 33 -20.28 9.92 -0.14
CA THR A 33 -20.06 10.81 -1.29
C THR A 33 -18.88 11.74 -1.02
N TYR A 34 -18.08 12.01 -2.05
CA TYR A 34 -16.90 12.85 -1.93
C TYR A 34 -16.67 13.63 -3.22
N ARG A 35 -15.95 14.74 -3.11
CA ARG A 35 -15.41 15.50 -4.24
C ARG A 35 -13.89 15.48 -4.18
N MET A 36 -13.28 15.30 -5.34
CA MET A 36 -11.82 15.36 -5.51
C MET A 36 -11.44 16.70 -6.13
N TYR A 37 -10.39 17.30 -5.62
CA TYR A 37 -9.65 18.35 -6.29
C TYR A 37 -8.20 17.88 -6.45
N ASP A 38 -7.79 17.70 -7.71
CA ASP A 38 -6.55 17.01 -8.06
C ASP A 38 -6.45 15.64 -7.35
N ASN A 39 -5.43 15.44 -6.51
CA ASN A 39 -5.20 14.23 -5.75
C ASN A 39 -5.56 14.45 -4.27
N SER A 40 -6.60 15.20 -3.95
CA SER A 40 -7.04 15.44 -2.57
C SER A 40 -8.56 15.43 -2.46
N PHE A 41 -9.09 14.87 -1.37
CA PHE A 41 -10.51 14.96 -1.04
C PHE A 41 -10.82 16.39 -0.59
N SER A 42 -11.61 17.12 -1.37
CA SER A 42 -12.02 18.50 -1.06
C SER A 42 -13.29 18.52 -0.22
N GLU A 43 -14.19 17.56 -0.43
CA GLU A 43 -15.45 17.41 0.30
C GLU A 43 -15.70 15.92 0.56
N ILE A 44 -16.20 15.59 1.76
CA ILE A 44 -16.60 14.23 2.16
C ILE A 44 -17.91 14.38 2.94
N SER A 45 -18.93 13.60 2.59
CA SER A 45 -20.27 13.73 3.20
C SER A 45 -20.36 13.25 4.65
N ASP A 46 -19.48 12.35 5.05
CA ASP A 46 -19.42 11.79 6.41
C ASP A 46 -17.95 11.64 6.83
N ILE A 47 -17.40 12.73 7.37
CA ILE A 47 -15.99 12.80 7.81
C ILE A 47 -15.69 11.81 8.95
N PRO A 48 -16.52 11.70 10.02
CA PRO A 48 -16.26 10.73 11.09
C PRO A 48 -16.18 9.29 10.59
N LYS A 49 -17.14 8.86 9.75
CA LYS A 49 -17.12 7.50 9.18
C LYS A 49 -15.97 7.31 8.21
N ALA A 50 -15.61 8.32 7.43
CA ALA A 50 -14.46 8.26 6.54
C ALA A 50 -13.15 8.07 7.29
N GLN A 51 -12.99 8.75 8.43
CA GLN A 51 -11.83 8.58 9.31
C GLN A 51 -11.81 7.19 9.95
N GLU A 52 -12.94 6.70 10.46
CA GLU A 52 -13.05 5.35 11.02
C GLU A 52 -12.62 4.28 10.00
N LEU A 53 -13.08 4.40 8.76
CA LEU A 53 -12.72 3.48 7.67
C LEU A 53 -11.24 3.58 7.27
N ALA A 54 -10.64 4.77 7.37
CA ALA A 54 -9.21 4.96 7.14
C ALA A 54 -8.38 4.33 8.27
N ASP A 55 -8.83 4.46 9.52
CA ASP A 55 -8.15 3.89 10.69
C ASP A 55 -8.23 2.36 10.73
N GLN A 56 -9.26 1.78 10.12
CA GLN A 56 -9.40 0.33 9.93
C GLN A 56 -8.46 -0.25 8.86
N PHE A 57 -7.60 0.57 8.23
CA PHE A 57 -6.64 0.09 7.24
C PHE A 57 -5.60 -0.84 7.87
N ASP A 58 -5.72 -2.14 7.60
CA ASP A 58 -4.83 -3.17 8.13
C ASP A 58 -3.53 -3.27 7.29
N SER A 59 -2.46 -2.67 7.82
CA SER A 59 -1.11 -2.76 7.24
C SER A 59 -0.61 -4.20 7.14
N LYS A 60 -0.96 -5.10 8.08
CA LYS A 60 -0.54 -6.51 8.02
C LYS A 60 -1.22 -7.26 6.89
N LYS A 61 -2.49 -6.94 6.61
CA LYS A 61 -3.20 -7.50 5.44
C LYS A 61 -2.56 -7.03 4.14
N LEU A 62 -2.16 -5.76 4.08
CA LEU A 62 -1.42 -5.24 2.94
C LEU A 62 -0.09 -5.99 2.77
N CYS A 63 0.73 -6.11 3.82
CA CYS A 63 2.02 -6.81 3.75
C CYS A 63 1.86 -8.23 3.21
N ARG A 64 0.85 -9.00 3.68
CA ARG A 64 0.57 -10.35 3.16
C ARG A 64 0.22 -10.38 1.67
N GLN A 65 -0.51 -9.37 1.20
CA GLN A 65 -0.79 -9.26 -0.23
C GLN A 65 0.49 -8.95 -1.02
N LEU A 66 1.34 -8.10 -0.46
CA LEU A 66 2.62 -7.74 -1.06
C LEU A 66 3.59 -8.93 -1.10
N ASP A 67 3.63 -9.77 -0.06
CA ASP A 67 4.37 -11.05 -0.06
C ASP A 67 3.95 -11.92 -1.25
N PHE A 68 2.64 -12.09 -1.45
CA PHE A 68 2.11 -12.84 -2.58
C PHE A 68 2.51 -12.24 -3.94
N PHE A 69 2.55 -10.91 -4.06
CA PHE A 69 3.06 -10.26 -5.26
C PHE A 69 4.57 -10.45 -5.42
N ALA A 70 5.34 -10.45 -4.33
CA ALA A 70 6.78 -10.64 -4.35
C ALA A 70 7.17 -11.99 -4.95
N HIS A 71 6.50 -13.08 -4.58
CA HIS A 71 6.73 -14.40 -5.21
C HIS A 71 6.40 -14.42 -6.70
N LYS A 72 5.47 -13.58 -7.16
CA LYS A 72 5.13 -13.49 -8.59
C LYS A 72 6.14 -12.70 -9.41
N VAL A 73 6.76 -11.67 -8.81
CA VAL A 73 7.67 -10.77 -9.53
C VAL A 73 9.13 -11.17 -9.40
N ASN A 74 9.54 -11.74 -8.26
CA ASN A 74 10.90 -12.22 -8.05
C ASN A 74 10.94 -13.76 -8.19
N PRO A 75 11.38 -14.30 -9.33
CA PRO A 75 11.46 -15.74 -9.55
C PRO A 75 12.51 -16.44 -8.66
N TYR A 76 13.39 -15.69 -8.01
CA TYR A 76 14.42 -16.21 -7.11
C TYR A 76 13.98 -16.22 -5.65
N LEU A 77 12.81 -15.68 -5.31
CA LEU A 77 12.41 -15.49 -3.90
C LEU A 77 12.37 -16.81 -3.13
N ASP A 78 11.78 -17.87 -3.69
CA ASP A 78 11.70 -19.18 -3.04
C ASP A 78 13.09 -19.75 -2.71
N MET A 79 14.05 -19.55 -3.61
CA MET A 79 15.44 -19.96 -3.41
C MET A 79 16.12 -19.11 -2.31
N LEU A 80 15.90 -17.79 -2.33
CA LEU A 80 16.46 -16.89 -1.32
C LEU A 80 15.90 -17.18 0.07
N GLU A 81 14.60 -17.43 0.20
CA GLU A 81 13.97 -17.81 1.46
C GLU A 81 14.49 -19.15 1.98
N THR A 82 14.79 -20.09 1.08
CA THR A 82 15.39 -21.38 1.46
C THR A 82 16.82 -21.22 1.99
N ILE A 83 17.63 -20.36 1.35
CA ILE A 83 19.04 -20.16 1.70
C ILE A 83 19.21 -19.30 2.95
N PHE A 84 18.46 -18.20 3.04
CA PHE A 84 18.62 -17.19 4.09
C PHE A 84 17.59 -17.33 5.22
N HIS A 85 16.59 -18.21 5.07
CA HIS A 85 15.48 -18.39 6.03
C HIS A 85 14.71 -17.10 6.31
N GLN A 86 14.71 -16.16 5.35
CA GLN A 86 14.13 -14.85 5.48
C GLN A 86 13.52 -14.41 4.15
N GLY A 87 12.28 -13.93 4.19
CA GLY A 87 11.60 -13.28 3.07
C GLY A 87 11.71 -11.76 3.13
N TYR A 88 10.98 -11.07 2.25
CA TYR A 88 10.94 -9.61 2.27
C TYR A 88 10.32 -9.07 3.56
N HIS A 89 10.87 -7.96 4.05
CA HIS A 89 10.22 -7.14 5.05
C HIS A 89 9.47 -6.01 4.34
N TRP A 90 8.33 -5.54 4.91
CA TRP A 90 7.51 -4.43 4.37
C TRP A 90 7.47 -3.22 5.33
N SER A 91 7.74 -2.02 4.80
CA SER A 91 7.71 -0.73 5.54
C SER A 91 7.03 0.29 4.66
N VAL A 92 6.37 1.20 5.34
CA VAL A 92 5.53 2.23 4.76
C VAL A 92 6.22 3.56 5.04
N GLU A 93 6.62 4.22 3.97
CA GLU A 93 7.18 5.56 3.94
C GLU A 93 6.12 6.53 3.39
N SER A 94 5.54 7.38 4.25
CA SER A 94 4.58 8.39 3.80
C SER A 94 5.27 9.71 3.50
N SER A 95 5.16 10.20 2.26
CA SER A 95 5.59 11.55 1.91
C SER A 95 4.42 12.52 2.13
N GLY A 96 4.26 13.01 3.35
CA GLY A 96 3.50 14.22 3.73
C GLY A 96 2.11 14.45 3.12
N GLY A 97 1.05 14.29 3.93
CA GLY A 97 -0.31 14.76 3.67
C GLY A 97 -1.13 14.75 4.97
N SER A 98 -2.06 15.70 5.14
CA SER A 98 -2.76 16.00 6.40
C SER A 98 -3.78 14.96 6.88
N LEU A 99 -4.08 13.93 6.08
CA LEU A 99 -4.67 12.69 6.58
C LEU A 99 -3.58 11.61 6.57
N SER A 100 -3.47 10.87 7.66
CA SER A 100 -2.62 9.68 7.82
C SER A 100 -3.10 8.52 6.94
N LEU A 101 -3.16 8.74 5.63
CA LEU A 101 -3.42 7.73 4.63
C LEU A 101 -2.11 6.99 4.32
N PRO A 102 -2.16 5.68 4.04
CA PRO A 102 -0.97 4.90 3.75
C PRO A 102 -0.25 5.48 2.52
N GLY A 103 0.91 6.08 2.77
CA GLY A 103 1.87 6.47 1.75
C GLY A 103 2.78 5.30 1.36
N TRP A 104 3.67 5.55 0.41
CA TRP A 104 4.56 4.62 -0.31
C TRP A 104 5.07 3.43 0.50
N ALA A 105 5.17 2.24 -0.11
CA ALA A 105 5.84 1.10 0.51
C ALA A 105 7.22 0.88 -0.15
N ARG A 106 8.28 1.02 0.65
CA ARG A 106 9.68 0.86 0.24
C ARG A 106 10.40 0.06 1.30
N ILE A 107 11.04 -1.08 0.99
CA ILE A 107 12.18 -1.53 1.81
C ILE A 107 13.25 -2.28 1.02
N LEU A 108 14.47 -2.07 1.53
CA LEU A 108 15.76 -2.80 1.47
C LEU A 108 15.65 -4.33 1.49
#